data_AF-A0A3A8N952-F1
#
_entry.id   AF-A0A3A8N952-F1
#
_cell.length_a   1.000
_cell.length_b   1.000
_cell.length_c   1.000
_cell.angle_alpha   90.00
_cell.angle_beta   90.00
_cell.angle_gamma   90.00
#
_symmetry.space_group_name_H-M   'P 1'
#
loop_
_entity.id
_entity.type
_entity.pdbx_description
1 polymer ?
#
loop_
_entity_poly.entity_id
_entity_poly.type
_entity_poly.pdbx_seq_one_letter_code
_entity_poly.pdbx_strand_id
1 'polypeptide(L)'
;MQHLRHAAGGERRGAVPLQVGVPAMMASGVPALLLLLTGAGTPHRLLHEEAVAPVPGVVVESGRPTSASAPVPRFDPTETVESAVSEGDRFRVHFTRQGPNAVPLADADGSGVPDFVELVGRTYERVATFYAGLGFRPPPGDATTPGDNGGDGRFDVYLVDFARRGDGTFRMETCLEGNGTTRCTGYMLQENDFAGYGYPSDAHAVETLASHEFFHAVQAAYRPDLGGIASEGTAVWATERFEPALDDLEGFTHYYLESPDRGLLTDPSGPGVGFNYGAGLFFQFAGEHFGDALLVALLEESVRQPEARWPLLLDTCLRRDFASSFDAAFARFSAWNLGTGARATPGHGYARAEGYAPLATTATALPASIASLRVAAASSRNFEVAGGASFVSATFEPEPGTDPAGLSLLVAAVTDTTVLRVRQSDRSEVLWAQVPAHDATHVVVSVVDGRPQGLGRYGRLCIAASGQDAACAPVEPPPADAGTDAGTTPDAGPSDAGTGDMDAGLPDEEPQPPGPPVEDGGCQAAGGTLSGALIALLLGQGLRTRRLPSALRRN
;
A
#
# COMPACT_ATOMS: atom_id res chain seq x y z
N MET A 1 -20.93 59.54 -20.12
CA MET A 1 -22.02 59.92 -21.06
C MET A 1 -23.14 58.89 -20.89
N GLN A 2 -24.13 59.16 -20.03
CA GLN A 2 -25.50 59.61 -20.40
C GLN A 2 -26.24 58.60 -21.29
N HIS A 3 -27.05 57.72 -20.71
CA HIS A 3 -28.51 57.83 -20.51
C HIS A 3 -29.35 57.73 -21.80
N LEU A 4 -30.20 56.69 -21.90
CA LEU A 4 -31.67 56.83 -21.99
C LEU A 4 -32.41 55.48 -21.86
N ARG A 5 -33.51 55.56 -21.10
CA ARG A 5 -34.54 54.55 -20.75
C ARG A 5 -35.84 54.86 -21.51
N HIS A 6 -36.71 53.85 -21.71
CA HIS A 6 -38.15 53.76 -21.36
C HIS A 6 -38.88 52.72 -22.25
N ALA A 7 -39.54 51.67 -21.69
CA ALA A 7 -40.89 51.55 -21.06
C ALA A 7 -41.99 51.20 -22.10
N ALA A 8 -43.07 50.43 -21.90
CA ALA A 8 -43.73 49.74 -20.77
C ALA A 8 -44.89 48.81 -21.27
N GLY A 9 -45.41 47.93 -20.38
CA GLY A 9 -46.84 47.48 -20.29
C GLY A 9 -47.13 46.03 -20.75
N GLY A 10 -47.88 45.16 -20.05
CA GLY A 10 -48.64 45.20 -18.78
C GLY A 10 -49.46 43.88 -18.57
N GLU A 11 -49.71 43.53 -17.29
CA GLU A 11 -50.87 42.80 -16.67
C GLU A 11 -51.29 41.38 -17.17
N ARG A 12 -51.23 40.29 -16.36
CA ARG A 12 -52.01 39.82 -15.16
C ARG A 12 -53.30 38.99 -15.45
N ARG A 13 -53.42 37.87 -14.72
CA ARG A 13 -54.59 36.97 -14.41
C ARG A 13 -54.82 35.81 -15.42
N GLY A 14 -55.06 34.55 -15.05
CA GLY A 14 -55.26 33.86 -13.77
C GLY A 14 -55.73 32.40 -13.97
N ALA A 15 -55.86 31.66 -12.85
CA ALA A 15 -56.68 30.46 -12.61
C ALA A 15 -56.23 29.04 -13.07
N VAL A 16 -55.94 28.22 -12.06
CA VAL A 16 -56.06 26.73 -11.91
C VAL A 16 -57.58 26.42 -11.70
N PRO A 17 -58.21 25.21 -11.88
CA PRO A 17 -57.71 23.83 -11.63
C PRO A 17 -58.24 22.69 -12.57
N LEU A 18 -57.71 21.46 -12.42
CA LEU A 18 -58.52 20.28 -12.06
C LEU A 18 -57.65 19.07 -11.69
N GLN A 19 -58.07 18.39 -10.63
CA GLN A 19 -57.44 17.27 -9.95
C GLN A 19 -58.46 16.12 -9.88
N VAL A 20 -58.07 14.89 -10.24
CA VAL A 20 -58.72 13.61 -9.89
C VAL A 20 -57.59 12.56 -9.97
N GLY A 21 -57.27 11.65 -9.04
CA GLY A 21 -57.95 11.11 -7.86
C GLY A 21 -57.74 9.59 -7.83
N VAL A 22 -56.60 9.13 -7.26
CA VAL A 22 -56.33 7.98 -6.32
C VAL A 22 -57.15 6.67 -6.50
N PRO A 23 -56.54 5.44 -6.47
CA PRO A 23 -56.24 4.79 -5.18
C PRO A 23 -54.88 4.09 -5.05
N ALA A 24 -54.33 4.19 -3.83
CA ALA A 24 -53.28 3.34 -3.32
C ALA A 24 -53.87 2.01 -2.80
N MET A 25 -53.20 0.90 -3.09
CA MET A 25 -53.35 -0.36 -2.36
C MET A 25 -51.96 -0.84 -1.95
N MET A 26 -51.82 -1.14 -0.65
CA MET A 26 -50.65 -1.76 -0.05
C MET A 26 -50.60 -3.25 -0.39
N ALA A 27 -49.43 -3.76 -0.78
CA ALA A 27 -49.07 -5.16 -0.64
C ALA A 27 -47.54 -5.32 -0.56
N SER A 28 -47.11 -6.08 0.43
CA SER A 28 -45.73 -6.37 0.84
C SER A 28 -44.97 -7.28 -0.14
N GLY A 29 -43.65 -7.11 -0.25
CA GLY A 29 -42.73 -8.20 -0.57
C GLY A 29 -41.61 -7.88 -1.57
N VAL A 30 -40.37 -8.14 -1.12
CA VAL A 30 -39.09 -8.30 -1.87
C VAL A 30 -38.29 -7.00 -2.13
N PRO A 31 -37.08 -6.84 -1.53
CA PRO A 31 -36.19 -5.73 -1.87
C PRO A 31 -35.50 -6.03 -3.20
N ALA A 32 -35.84 -5.26 -4.24
CA ALA A 32 -35.04 -5.14 -5.44
C ALA A 32 -33.86 -4.21 -5.14
N LEU A 33 -32.66 -4.76 -5.18
CA LEU A 33 -31.39 -4.05 -5.08
C LEU A 33 -31.24 -3.15 -6.31
N LEU A 34 -31.64 -1.88 -6.18
CA LEU A 34 -31.45 -0.85 -7.18
C LEU A 34 -30.02 -0.29 -7.00
N LEU A 35 -29.08 -0.75 -7.82
CA LEU A 35 -27.78 -0.10 -7.97
C LEU A 35 -28.00 1.30 -8.58
N LEU A 36 -27.92 2.32 -7.74
CA LEU A 36 -27.75 3.71 -8.18
C LEU A 36 -26.30 3.90 -8.62
N LEU A 37 -26.07 3.68 -9.92
CA LEU A 37 -24.93 4.23 -10.64
C LEU A 37 -25.19 5.73 -10.85
N THR A 38 -24.65 6.56 -9.97
CA THR A 38 -24.50 8.00 -10.21
C THR A 38 -23.01 8.31 -10.22
N GLY A 39 -22.54 8.77 -11.37
CA GLY A 39 -21.13 8.97 -11.67
C GLY A 39 -20.41 9.91 -10.70
N ALA A 40 -19.31 9.41 -10.18
CA ALA A 40 -18.09 10.16 -9.98
C ALA A 40 -17.09 9.62 -11.02
N GLY A 41 -16.29 10.51 -11.63
CA GLY A 41 -15.30 10.12 -12.64
C GLY A 41 -14.43 8.97 -12.14
N THR A 42 -14.24 7.97 -12.97
CA THR A 42 -13.31 6.87 -12.69
C THR A 42 -11.89 7.43 -12.63
N PRO A 43 -11.14 7.29 -11.52
CA PRO A 43 -9.70 7.36 -11.60
C PRO A 43 -9.22 6.09 -12.31
N HIS A 44 -8.98 6.18 -13.62
CA HIS A 44 -8.23 5.16 -14.35
C HIS A 44 -6.74 5.41 -14.16
N ARG A 45 -6.14 4.85 -13.09
CA ARG A 45 -4.69 4.57 -13.11
C ARG A 45 -4.35 3.42 -12.16
N LEU A 46 -4.43 2.21 -12.71
CA LEU A 46 -3.49 1.13 -12.38
C LEU A 46 -3.10 0.56 -13.73
N LEU A 47 -2.08 1.17 -14.36
CA LEU A 47 -1.49 0.68 -15.60
C LEU A 47 0.01 0.37 -15.47
N HIS A 48 0.67 0.71 -14.35
CA HIS A 48 1.85 -0.03 -13.92
C HIS A 48 1.38 -1.47 -13.59
N GLU A 49 2.05 -2.49 -14.13
CA GLU A 49 1.61 -3.91 -14.15
C GLU A 49 0.97 -4.40 -12.83
N GLU A 50 0.07 -5.40 -12.89
CA GLU A 50 -0.26 -6.20 -11.70
C GLU A 50 1.06 -6.74 -11.13
N ALA A 51 1.55 -6.14 -10.05
CA ALA A 51 2.83 -6.46 -9.43
C ALA A 51 2.98 -7.97 -9.20
N VAL A 52 3.62 -8.67 -10.15
CA VAL A 52 4.13 -10.01 -9.92
C VAL A 52 5.40 -9.79 -9.13
N ALA A 53 5.30 -9.99 -7.81
CA ALA A 53 6.47 -9.96 -6.94
C ALA A 53 7.60 -10.79 -7.60
N PRO A 54 8.81 -10.24 -7.74
CA PRO A 54 9.92 -11.01 -8.26
C PRO A 54 10.08 -12.26 -7.40
N VAL A 55 10.03 -13.43 -8.02
CA VAL A 55 10.29 -14.69 -7.32
C VAL A 55 11.76 -14.67 -6.89
N PRO A 56 12.08 -14.78 -5.59
CA PRO A 56 13.47 -14.79 -5.13
C PRO A 56 14.26 -15.91 -5.80
N GLY A 57 15.40 -15.57 -6.41
CA GLY A 57 16.35 -16.54 -6.93
C GLY A 57 16.11 -17.06 -8.35
N VAL A 58 15.14 -16.51 -9.10
CA VAL A 58 14.99 -16.84 -10.53
C VAL A 58 15.63 -15.72 -11.36
N VAL A 59 16.89 -15.93 -11.74
CA VAL A 59 17.43 -15.34 -12.98
C VAL A 59 16.47 -15.76 -14.07
N VAL A 60 15.75 -14.81 -14.67
CA VAL A 60 14.86 -15.17 -15.76
C VAL A 60 15.75 -15.58 -16.92
N GLU A 61 15.83 -16.89 -17.18
CA GLU A 61 16.58 -17.48 -18.30
C GLU A 61 15.98 -17.09 -19.67
N SER A 62 14.95 -16.25 -19.69
CA SER A 62 14.32 -15.79 -20.91
C SER A 62 15.04 -14.55 -21.41
N GLY A 63 15.70 -14.68 -22.55
CA GLY A 63 16.45 -13.60 -23.19
C GLY A 63 15.65 -12.32 -23.43
N ARG A 64 16.37 -11.30 -23.89
CA ARG A 64 15.88 -9.93 -24.08
C ARG A 64 14.73 -9.85 -25.08
N PRO A 65 13.94 -8.77 -25.10
CA PRO A 65 12.73 -8.63 -25.94
C PRO A 65 12.95 -8.76 -27.45
N THR A 66 14.20 -8.67 -27.90
CA THR A 66 14.67 -8.98 -29.26
C THR A 66 14.70 -10.49 -29.58
N SER A 67 14.70 -11.33 -28.55
CA SER A 67 14.69 -12.79 -28.68
C SER A 67 13.28 -13.33 -28.88
N ALA A 68 13.13 -14.22 -29.85
CA ALA A 68 11.87 -14.93 -30.11
C ALA A 68 11.38 -15.79 -28.92
N SER A 69 12.27 -16.13 -27.97
CA SER A 69 11.96 -16.92 -26.78
C SER A 69 11.69 -16.08 -25.52
N ALA A 70 11.77 -14.75 -25.60
CA ALA A 70 11.45 -13.87 -24.47
C ALA A 70 9.98 -14.02 -24.06
N PRO A 71 9.58 -13.72 -22.81
CA PRO A 71 8.19 -13.56 -22.43
C PRO A 71 7.59 -12.34 -23.14
N VAL A 72 6.26 -12.30 -23.26
CA VAL A 72 5.57 -11.08 -23.69
C VAL A 72 5.53 -10.07 -22.52
N PRO A 73 5.55 -8.76 -22.78
CA PRO A 73 5.64 -8.13 -24.11
C PRO A 73 7.06 -8.20 -24.69
N ARG A 74 7.15 -8.37 -26.02
CA ARG A 74 8.39 -8.51 -26.80
C ARG A 74 8.15 -8.17 -28.27
N PHE A 75 9.22 -7.96 -29.04
CA PHE A 75 9.11 -7.83 -30.49
C PHE A 75 8.65 -9.13 -31.15
N ASP A 76 7.89 -9.00 -32.24
CA ASP A 76 7.55 -10.14 -33.09
C ASP A 76 8.81 -10.59 -33.86
N PRO A 77 9.05 -11.91 -34.04
CA PRO A 77 10.22 -12.39 -34.78
C PRO A 77 10.32 -11.90 -36.23
N THR A 78 9.23 -11.37 -36.81
CA THR A 78 9.20 -10.79 -38.16
C THR A 78 9.50 -9.28 -38.19
N GLU A 79 9.51 -8.61 -37.03
CA GLU A 79 9.82 -7.19 -36.93
C GLU A 79 11.33 -6.96 -37.06
N THR A 80 11.70 -5.90 -37.78
CA THR A 80 13.08 -5.42 -37.79
C THR A 80 13.28 -4.46 -36.61
N VAL A 81 14.10 -4.87 -35.65
CA VAL A 81 14.42 -4.04 -34.48
C VAL A 81 15.60 -3.13 -34.81
N GLU A 82 15.39 -1.83 -34.61
CA GLU A 82 16.39 -0.77 -34.66
C GLU A 82 16.75 -0.35 -33.24
N SER A 83 17.86 0.38 -33.07
CA SER A 83 18.17 1.03 -31.80
C SER A 83 18.86 2.37 -31.99
N ALA A 84 18.65 3.26 -31.02
CA ALA A 84 19.28 4.57 -30.93
C ALA A 84 19.96 4.74 -29.56
N VAL A 85 21.12 5.40 -29.54
CA VAL A 85 21.83 5.74 -28.30
C VAL A 85 21.31 7.09 -27.80
N SER A 86 21.02 7.19 -26.50
CA SER A 86 20.60 8.45 -25.89
C SER A 86 21.70 9.51 -25.94
N GLU A 87 21.32 10.79 -25.93
CA GLU A 87 22.27 11.91 -26.01
C GLU A 87 23.33 11.92 -24.88
N GLY A 88 23.02 11.36 -23.72
CA GLY A 88 23.93 11.24 -22.56
C GLY A 88 24.76 9.96 -22.53
N ASP A 89 24.67 9.13 -23.57
CA ASP A 89 25.44 7.91 -23.76
C ASP A 89 25.22 6.81 -22.71
N ARG A 90 24.20 6.92 -21.85
CA ARG A 90 23.90 5.92 -20.80
C ARG A 90 22.88 4.87 -21.22
N PHE A 91 22.02 5.20 -22.18
CA PHE A 91 20.92 4.34 -22.60
C PHE A 91 21.01 3.98 -24.07
N ARG A 92 20.49 2.79 -24.38
CA ARG A 92 20.19 2.37 -25.74
C ARG A 92 18.70 2.03 -25.81
N VAL A 93 17.99 2.70 -26.72
CA VAL A 93 16.55 2.54 -26.90
C VAL A 93 16.32 1.65 -28.12
N HIS A 94 15.69 0.50 -27.91
CA HIS A 94 15.31 -0.46 -28.95
C HIS A 94 13.87 -0.25 -29.37
N PHE A 95 13.62 -0.22 -30.67
CA PHE A 95 12.30 0.05 -31.23
C PHE A 95 12.13 -0.63 -32.59
N THR A 96 10.90 -0.65 -33.10
CA THR A 96 10.63 -1.01 -34.49
C THR A 96 9.73 0.02 -35.15
N ARG A 97 9.75 0.05 -36.49
CA ARG A 97 8.91 0.94 -37.32
C ARG A 97 7.71 0.22 -37.94
N GLN A 98 7.55 -1.06 -37.63
CA GLN A 98 6.59 -1.95 -38.28
C GLN A 98 5.96 -2.89 -37.27
N GLY A 99 4.80 -3.45 -37.63
CA GLY A 99 4.10 -4.41 -36.76
C GLY A 99 3.41 -3.75 -35.57
N PRO A 100 2.90 -4.55 -34.62
CA PRO A 100 2.23 -4.06 -33.42
C PRO A 100 3.10 -3.21 -32.51
N ASN A 101 4.42 -3.47 -32.46
CA ASN A 101 5.36 -2.72 -31.59
C ASN A 101 5.88 -1.43 -32.24
N ALA A 102 5.30 -0.98 -33.36
CA ALA A 102 5.79 0.18 -34.09
C ALA A 102 5.66 1.46 -33.27
N VAL A 103 6.76 2.21 -33.12
CA VAL A 103 6.72 3.55 -32.51
C VAL A 103 6.14 4.59 -33.48
N PRO A 104 5.68 5.76 -32.99
CA PRO A 104 5.33 6.88 -33.86
C PRO A 104 6.49 7.25 -34.80
N LEU A 105 6.23 7.32 -36.10
CA LEU A 105 7.27 7.45 -37.13
C LEU A 105 7.73 8.89 -37.41
N ALA A 106 7.19 9.87 -36.69
CA ALA A 106 7.59 11.26 -36.86
C ALA A 106 9.08 11.44 -36.55
N ASP A 107 9.79 12.14 -37.42
CA ASP A 107 11.20 12.51 -37.31
C ASP A 107 11.30 13.92 -37.92
N ALA A 108 11.00 14.91 -37.08
CA ALA A 108 10.76 16.27 -37.55
C ALA A 108 12.05 16.99 -37.97
N ASP A 109 13.19 16.60 -37.38
CA ASP A 109 14.50 17.19 -37.66
C ASP A 109 15.35 16.40 -38.68
N GLY A 110 14.88 15.20 -39.05
CA GLY A 110 15.53 14.35 -40.05
C GLY A 110 16.80 13.68 -39.53
N SER A 111 16.91 13.47 -38.22
CA SER A 111 18.04 12.78 -37.59
C SER A 111 18.15 11.32 -38.02
N GLY A 112 17.05 10.75 -38.53
CA GLY A 112 16.91 9.33 -38.84
C GLY A 112 16.40 8.52 -37.65
N VAL A 113 16.19 9.13 -36.48
CA VAL A 113 15.61 8.51 -35.28
C VAL A 113 14.23 9.14 -35.02
N PRO A 114 13.17 8.35 -34.76
CA PRO A 114 11.87 8.94 -34.49
C PRO A 114 11.87 9.84 -33.24
N ASP A 115 11.16 10.97 -33.29
CA ASP A 115 11.09 11.99 -32.21
C ASP A 115 10.70 11.37 -30.86
N PHE A 116 9.81 10.36 -30.87
CA PHE A 116 9.39 9.62 -29.69
C PHE A 116 10.53 8.81 -29.06
N VAL A 117 11.37 8.17 -29.87
CA VAL A 117 12.53 7.39 -29.39
C VAL A 117 13.55 8.32 -28.74
N GLU A 118 13.77 9.51 -29.32
CA GLU A 118 14.65 10.50 -28.72
C GLU A 118 14.08 11.08 -27.42
N LEU A 119 12.76 11.33 -27.36
CA LEU A 119 12.07 11.74 -26.13
C LEU A 119 12.28 10.73 -25.00
N VAL A 120 12.15 9.43 -25.30
CA VAL A 120 12.42 8.35 -24.35
C VAL A 120 13.87 8.42 -23.88
N GLY A 121 14.83 8.42 -24.80
CA GLY A 121 16.26 8.49 -24.47
C GLY A 121 16.60 9.70 -23.58
N ARG A 122 16.16 10.90 -23.97
CA ARG A 122 16.38 12.13 -23.19
C ARG A 122 15.74 12.10 -21.80
N THR A 123 14.57 11.46 -21.67
CA THR A 123 13.86 11.41 -20.38
C THR A 123 14.56 10.47 -19.40
N TYR A 124 14.96 9.27 -19.84
CA TYR A 124 15.76 8.37 -19.00
C TYR A 124 17.09 8.99 -18.56
N GLU A 125 17.75 9.77 -19.43
CA GLU A 125 18.95 10.54 -19.08
C GLU A 125 18.70 11.55 -17.95
N ARG A 126 17.57 12.28 -18.02
CA ARG A 126 17.15 13.23 -16.98
C ARG A 126 16.87 12.52 -15.65
N VAL A 127 16.08 11.45 -15.69
CA VAL A 127 15.71 10.65 -14.51
C VAL A 127 16.96 10.08 -13.83
N ALA A 128 17.86 9.45 -14.59
CA ALA A 128 19.09 8.88 -14.04
C ALA A 128 20.01 9.93 -13.43
N THR A 129 20.15 11.08 -14.09
CA THR A 129 20.91 12.22 -13.56
C THR A 129 20.30 12.75 -12.27
N PHE A 130 18.98 12.84 -12.22
CA PHE A 130 18.24 13.31 -11.05
C PHE A 130 18.44 12.38 -9.85
N TYR A 131 18.22 11.07 -9.99
CA TYR A 131 18.41 10.12 -8.89
C TYR A 131 19.86 10.04 -8.42
N ALA A 132 20.83 10.08 -9.34
CA ALA A 132 22.24 10.19 -8.96
C ALA A 132 22.52 11.50 -8.17
N GLY A 133 21.88 12.60 -8.55
CA GLY A 133 21.94 13.88 -7.84
C GLY A 133 21.36 13.85 -6.42
N LEU A 134 20.39 12.97 -6.15
CA LEU A 134 19.87 12.71 -4.80
C LEU A 134 20.81 11.82 -3.96
N GLY A 135 21.83 11.21 -4.57
CA GLY A 135 22.79 10.33 -3.91
C GLY A 135 22.49 8.84 -4.05
N PHE A 136 21.53 8.45 -4.89
CA PHE A 136 21.31 7.05 -5.21
C PHE A 136 22.42 6.48 -6.09
N ARG A 137 22.72 5.19 -5.89
CA ARG A 137 23.63 4.45 -6.76
C ARG A 137 22.96 4.27 -8.13
N PRO A 138 23.66 4.56 -9.24
CA PRO A 138 23.13 4.20 -10.55
C PRO A 138 23.04 2.67 -10.68
N PRO A 139 22.03 2.14 -11.38
CA PRO A 139 22.03 0.74 -11.76
C PRO A 139 23.28 0.40 -12.59
N PRO A 140 23.80 -0.83 -12.49
CA PRO A 140 24.82 -1.30 -13.43
C PRO A 140 24.31 -1.20 -14.86
N GLY A 141 25.20 -0.89 -15.82
CA GLY A 141 24.89 -1.05 -17.25
C GLY A 141 25.11 -2.49 -17.72
N ASP A 142 24.84 -2.75 -19.00
CA ASP A 142 24.78 -4.11 -19.54
C ASP A 142 26.13 -4.70 -19.95
N ALA A 143 27.23 -3.97 -19.72
CA ALA A 143 28.58 -4.45 -20.03
C ALA A 143 28.95 -5.76 -19.31
N THR A 144 28.30 -6.04 -18.18
CA THR A 144 28.51 -7.25 -17.38
C THR A 144 27.39 -8.29 -17.54
N THR A 145 26.39 -8.04 -18.39
CA THR A 145 25.29 -8.97 -18.65
C THR A 145 25.79 -10.17 -19.46
N PRO A 146 25.68 -11.41 -18.95
CA PRO A 146 26.08 -12.59 -19.70
C PRO A 146 25.13 -12.85 -20.87
N GLY A 147 25.69 -13.12 -22.05
CA GLY A 147 24.89 -13.48 -23.24
C GLY A 147 24.52 -12.27 -24.09
N ASP A 148 23.22 -12.12 -24.39
CA ASP A 148 22.70 -10.95 -25.10
C ASP A 148 22.63 -9.78 -24.12
N ASN A 149 23.39 -8.72 -24.42
CA ASN A 149 23.45 -7.48 -23.66
C ASN A 149 22.81 -6.31 -24.44
N GLY A 150 21.93 -6.62 -25.39
CA GLY A 150 21.29 -5.62 -26.26
C GLY A 150 22.25 -4.87 -27.19
N GLY A 151 23.45 -5.41 -27.36
CA GLY A 151 24.41 -5.01 -28.39
C GLY A 151 25.58 -4.17 -27.90
N ASP A 152 25.51 -3.55 -26.72
CA ASP A 152 26.64 -2.86 -26.09
C ASP A 152 26.57 -2.84 -24.55
N GLY A 153 27.32 -1.96 -23.89
CA GLY A 153 27.37 -1.89 -22.43
C GLY A 153 26.42 -0.88 -21.77
N ARG A 154 25.53 -0.23 -22.55
CA ARG A 154 24.58 0.77 -22.06
C ARG A 154 23.38 0.10 -21.42
N PHE A 155 22.58 0.85 -20.68
CA PHE A 155 21.35 0.31 -20.10
C PHE A 155 20.24 0.30 -21.15
N ASP A 156 19.61 -0.85 -21.36
CA ASP A 156 18.63 -0.98 -22.44
C ASP A 156 17.19 -0.61 -22.05
N VAL A 157 16.53 0.07 -22.98
CA VAL A 157 15.10 0.41 -22.93
C VAL A 157 14.44 -0.16 -24.19
N TYR A 158 13.46 -1.04 -24.02
CA TYR A 158 12.74 -1.69 -25.12
C TYR A 158 11.33 -1.12 -25.24
N LEU A 159 11.02 -0.57 -26.42
CA LEU A 159 9.72 -0.04 -26.75
C LEU A 159 8.85 -1.13 -27.39
N VAL A 160 7.85 -1.63 -26.66
CA VAL A 160 6.99 -2.76 -27.05
C VAL A 160 5.53 -2.47 -26.71
N ASP A 161 4.60 -3.09 -27.43
CA ASP A 161 3.15 -2.95 -27.21
C ASP A 161 2.72 -3.84 -26.03
N PHE A 162 2.22 -3.22 -24.97
CA PHE A 162 1.64 -3.92 -23.82
C PHE A 162 0.14 -4.23 -24.00
N ALA A 163 -0.44 -3.89 -25.15
CA ALA A 163 -1.83 -4.13 -25.52
C ALA A 163 -2.83 -3.60 -24.47
N ARG A 164 -2.51 -2.46 -23.83
CA ARG A 164 -3.30 -1.81 -22.77
C ARG A 164 -3.48 -2.66 -21.51
N ARG A 165 -2.52 -3.53 -21.21
CA ARG A 165 -2.50 -4.37 -19.98
C ARG A 165 -1.49 -3.93 -18.95
N GLY A 166 -0.52 -3.14 -19.36
CA GLY A 166 0.45 -2.44 -18.54
C GLY A 166 1.03 -1.32 -19.40
N ASP A 167 1.81 -0.40 -18.85
CA ASP A 167 2.48 0.63 -19.65
C ASP A 167 4.01 0.51 -19.59
N GLY A 168 4.56 -0.14 -18.56
CA GLY A 168 5.99 -0.41 -18.44
C GLY A 168 6.32 -1.42 -17.36
N THR A 169 7.60 -1.80 -17.31
CA THR A 169 8.18 -2.57 -16.21
C THR A 169 9.71 -2.63 -16.30
N PHE A 170 10.39 -2.55 -15.16
CA PHE A 170 11.77 -3.03 -15.03
C PHE A 170 11.83 -4.56 -14.95
N ARG A 171 12.63 -5.20 -15.81
CA ARG A 171 12.91 -6.64 -15.78
C ARG A 171 14.34 -6.88 -15.30
N MET A 172 14.47 -7.41 -14.09
CA MET A 172 15.74 -7.87 -13.54
C MET A 172 16.24 -9.11 -14.29
N GLU A 173 17.51 -9.12 -14.70
CA GLU A 173 18.14 -10.24 -15.41
C GLU A 173 19.19 -10.93 -14.54
N THR A 174 20.30 -10.25 -14.27
CA THR A 174 21.48 -10.84 -13.64
C THR A 174 21.86 -10.07 -12.39
N CYS A 175 22.20 -10.80 -11.33
CA CYS A 175 22.80 -10.22 -10.15
C CYS A 175 24.31 -10.46 -10.13
N LEU A 176 25.06 -9.37 -9.99
CA LEU A 176 26.49 -9.37 -9.76
C LEU A 176 26.73 -9.62 -8.27
N GLU A 177 27.31 -10.78 -7.97
CA GLU A 177 27.75 -11.10 -6.61
C GLU A 177 29.19 -10.62 -6.41
N GLY A 178 29.43 -9.80 -5.38
CA GLY A 178 30.77 -9.38 -5.03
C GLY A 178 30.85 -8.67 -3.67
N ASN A 179 31.89 -8.97 -2.89
CA ASN A 179 32.18 -8.35 -1.58
C ASN A 179 30.99 -8.32 -0.59
N GLY A 180 30.15 -9.36 -0.60
CA GLY A 180 28.98 -9.45 0.28
C GLY A 180 27.81 -8.53 -0.13
N THR A 181 27.83 -7.99 -1.36
CA THR A 181 26.74 -7.18 -1.92
C THR A 181 26.24 -7.80 -3.22
N THR A 182 24.91 -7.90 -3.34
CA THR A 182 24.23 -8.35 -4.56
C THR A 182 23.71 -7.13 -5.29
N ARG A 183 24.24 -6.86 -6.50
CA ARG A 183 23.78 -5.76 -7.35
C ARG A 183 23.18 -6.31 -8.62
N CYS A 184 21.90 -6.09 -8.85
CA CYS A 184 21.22 -6.64 -10.00
C CYS A 184 21.11 -5.61 -11.12
N THR A 185 21.28 -6.09 -12.35
CA THR A 185 21.06 -5.36 -13.59
C THR A 185 19.86 -5.96 -14.33
N GLY A 186 19.37 -5.24 -15.32
CA GLY A 186 18.23 -5.64 -16.13
C GLY A 186 17.98 -4.62 -17.22
N TYR A 187 16.76 -4.61 -17.75
CA TYR A 187 16.34 -3.67 -18.79
C TYR A 187 14.95 -3.10 -18.52
N MET A 188 14.63 -2.00 -19.19
CA MET A 188 13.28 -1.44 -19.18
C MET A 188 12.45 -2.01 -20.32
N LEU A 189 11.20 -2.33 -20.02
CA LEU A 189 10.13 -2.42 -21.01
C LEU A 189 9.24 -1.19 -20.85
N GLN A 190 8.93 -0.53 -21.95
CA GLN A 190 8.02 0.61 -21.98
C GLN A 190 7.10 0.50 -23.20
N GLU A 191 5.86 0.93 -23.03
CA GLU A 191 4.88 1.07 -24.10
C GLU A 191 5.43 1.89 -25.28
N ASN A 192 5.20 1.41 -26.50
CA ASN A 192 5.82 1.94 -27.72
C ASN A 192 5.18 3.22 -28.25
N ASP A 193 3.93 3.53 -27.91
CA ASP A 193 3.25 4.74 -28.40
C ASP A 193 2.24 5.39 -27.42
N PHE A 194 1.95 4.74 -26.28
CA PHE A 194 0.95 5.15 -25.29
C PHE A 194 -0.46 5.42 -25.85
N ALA A 195 -0.77 4.92 -27.04
CA ALA A 195 -2.04 5.15 -27.70
C ALA A 195 -3.19 4.49 -26.92
N GLY A 196 -4.11 5.32 -26.43
CA GLY A 196 -5.29 4.84 -25.71
C GLY A 196 -5.07 4.57 -24.21
N TYR A 197 -3.94 5.00 -23.64
CA TYR A 197 -3.66 4.94 -22.19
C TYR A 197 -4.24 6.12 -21.40
N GLY A 198 -4.71 7.17 -22.09
CA GLY A 198 -5.34 8.32 -21.44
C GLY A 198 -4.36 9.35 -20.88
N TYR A 199 -3.07 9.24 -21.21
CA TYR A 199 -2.08 10.23 -20.84
C TYR A 199 -2.33 11.59 -21.52
N PRO A 200 -2.07 12.72 -20.84
CA PRO A 200 -2.22 14.05 -21.43
C PRO A 200 -1.31 14.29 -22.64
N SER A 201 -0.14 13.64 -22.67
CA SER A 201 0.84 13.68 -23.76
C SER A 201 1.84 12.53 -23.62
N ASP A 202 2.55 12.23 -24.70
CA ASP A 202 3.68 11.28 -24.71
C ASP A 202 4.75 11.68 -23.69
N ALA A 203 5.06 12.98 -23.58
CA ALA A 203 6.04 13.47 -22.61
C ALA A 203 5.63 13.14 -21.17
N HIS A 204 4.38 13.40 -20.80
CA HIS A 204 3.85 13.07 -19.48
C HIS A 204 3.86 11.55 -19.21
N ALA A 205 3.53 10.75 -20.22
CA ALA A 205 3.54 9.29 -20.13
C ALA A 205 4.96 8.75 -19.89
N VAL A 206 5.91 9.17 -20.73
CA VAL A 206 7.32 8.78 -20.64
C VAL A 206 7.93 9.28 -19.33
N GLU A 207 7.64 10.50 -18.90
CA GLU A 207 8.17 11.04 -17.64
C GLU A 207 7.67 10.23 -16.43
N THR A 208 6.38 9.91 -16.36
CA THR A 208 5.84 9.11 -15.25
C THR A 208 6.46 7.72 -15.21
N LEU A 209 6.45 7.02 -16.34
CA LEU A 209 6.92 5.65 -16.39
C LEU A 209 8.43 5.58 -16.18
N ALA A 210 9.21 6.42 -16.88
CA ALA A 210 10.65 6.41 -16.76
C ALA A 210 11.07 6.74 -15.32
N SER A 211 10.41 7.68 -14.63
CA SER A 211 10.73 7.95 -13.22
C SER A 211 10.36 6.78 -12.31
N HIS A 212 9.19 6.17 -12.48
CA HIS A 212 8.73 5.06 -11.64
C HIS A 212 9.60 3.82 -11.86
N GLU A 213 9.65 3.34 -13.09
CA GLU A 213 10.26 2.06 -13.44
C GLU A 213 11.79 2.09 -13.34
N PHE A 214 12.44 3.21 -13.70
CA PHE A 214 13.88 3.34 -13.49
C PHE A 214 14.25 3.35 -12.01
N PHE A 215 13.34 3.74 -11.11
CA PHE A 215 13.60 3.63 -9.68
C PHE A 215 13.65 2.17 -9.20
N HIS A 216 12.93 1.25 -9.84
CA HIS A 216 13.13 -0.19 -9.60
C HIS A 216 14.51 -0.67 -10.03
N ALA A 217 15.06 -0.16 -11.14
CA ALA A 217 16.45 -0.42 -11.51
C ALA A 217 17.43 0.14 -10.46
N VAL A 218 17.17 1.33 -9.93
CA VAL A 218 17.94 1.90 -8.81
C VAL A 218 17.86 0.98 -7.58
N GLN A 219 16.66 0.53 -7.17
CA GLN A 219 16.50 -0.42 -6.05
C GLN A 219 17.30 -1.70 -6.27
N ALA A 220 17.30 -2.25 -7.49
CA ALA A 220 18.06 -3.43 -7.87
C ALA A 220 19.59 -3.25 -7.72
N ALA A 221 20.11 -2.02 -7.78
CA ALA A 221 21.50 -1.69 -7.49
C ALA A 221 21.88 -1.81 -6.00
N TYR A 222 20.88 -1.96 -5.13
CA TYR A 222 21.03 -2.15 -3.68
C TYR A 222 20.54 -3.53 -3.25
N ARG A 223 19.23 -3.78 -3.36
CA ARG A 223 18.57 -5.01 -3.00
C ARG A 223 17.24 -5.11 -3.76
N PRO A 224 17.03 -6.16 -4.59
CA PRO A 224 15.82 -6.28 -5.41
C PRO A 224 14.56 -6.70 -4.65
N ASP A 225 14.68 -7.23 -3.43
CA ASP A 225 13.55 -7.76 -2.66
C ASP A 225 13.35 -6.99 -1.34
N LEU A 226 12.67 -5.83 -1.42
CA LEU A 226 12.30 -5.02 -0.25
C LEU A 226 10.85 -5.25 0.21
N GLY A 227 10.09 -6.08 -0.50
CA GLY A 227 8.63 -6.22 -0.35
C GLY A 227 7.85 -5.19 -1.18
N GLY A 228 6.60 -5.52 -1.52
CA GLY A 228 5.77 -4.75 -2.45
C GLY A 228 5.50 -3.31 -1.99
N ILE A 229 5.22 -3.11 -0.69
CA ILE A 229 4.99 -1.77 -0.14
C ILE A 229 6.21 -0.86 -0.31
N ALA A 230 7.41 -1.35 -0.01
CA ALA A 230 8.62 -0.52 -0.13
C ALA A 230 9.06 -0.37 -1.59
N SER A 231 8.94 -1.42 -2.40
CA SER A 231 9.28 -1.39 -3.82
C SER A 231 8.41 -0.37 -4.57
N GLU A 232 7.09 -0.56 -4.58
CA GLU A 232 6.19 0.34 -5.31
C GLU A 232 6.08 1.70 -4.63
N GLY A 233 5.96 1.73 -3.29
CA GLY A 233 5.78 2.98 -2.56
C GLY A 233 6.96 3.94 -2.74
N THR A 234 8.20 3.44 -2.79
CA THR A 234 9.35 4.30 -3.07
C THR A 234 9.49 4.66 -4.55
N ALA A 235 8.99 3.84 -5.48
CA ALA A 235 8.93 4.20 -6.90
C ALA A 235 7.90 5.32 -7.18
N VAL A 236 6.71 5.25 -6.56
CA VAL A 236 5.71 6.34 -6.60
C VAL A 236 6.28 7.62 -5.98
N TRP A 237 6.95 7.51 -4.83
CA TRP A 237 7.67 8.65 -4.24
C TRP A 237 8.71 9.24 -5.19
N ALA A 238 9.46 8.39 -5.90
CA ALA A 238 10.51 8.84 -6.80
C ALA A 238 9.95 9.63 -7.99
N THR A 239 8.80 9.21 -8.54
CA THR A 239 8.05 9.95 -9.57
C THR A 239 7.61 11.31 -9.06
N GLU A 240 6.93 11.37 -7.91
CA GLU A 240 6.50 12.62 -7.28
C GLU A 240 7.69 13.55 -7.00
N ARG A 241 8.81 12.98 -6.57
CA ARG A 241 10.02 13.72 -6.26
C ARG A 241 10.73 14.25 -7.51
N PHE A 242 10.66 13.53 -8.63
CA PHE A 242 11.26 13.89 -9.92
C PHE A 242 10.49 15.02 -10.60
N GLU A 243 9.18 14.86 -10.77
CA GLU A 243 8.31 15.85 -11.42
C GLU A 243 6.95 15.87 -10.72
N PRO A 244 6.75 16.75 -9.72
CA PRO A 244 5.48 16.87 -9.03
C PRO A 244 4.30 17.13 -9.98
N ALA A 245 4.50 17.85 -11.09
CA ALA A 245 3.42 18.16 -12.02
C ALA A 245 2.79 16.94 -12.72
N LEU A 246 3.31 15.73 -12.51
CA LEU A 246 2.73 14.48 -13.01
C LEU A 246 1.50 14.01 -12.22
N ASP A 247 1.31 14.49 -10.99
CA ASP A 247 0.20 14.13 -10.09
C ASP A 247 0.04 12.60 -9.89
N ASP A 248 1.15 11.86 -9.95
CA ASP A 248 1.09 10.40 -9.92
C ASP A 248 0.75 9.88 -8.51
N LEU A 249 1.43 10.40 -7.49
CA LEU A 249 1.14 10.06 -6.09
C LEU A 249 -0.30 10.42 -5.72
N GLU A 250 -0.78 11.60 -6.13
CA GLU A 250 -2.15 12.08 -5.92
C GLU A 250 -3.17 11.03 -6.37
N GLY A 251 -2.97 10.47 -7.56
CA GLY A 251 -3.80 9.40 -8.13
C GLY A 251 -3.87 8.14 -7.26
N PHE A 252 -2.83 7.85 -6.48
CA PHE A 252 -2.73 6.65 -5.65
C PHE A 252 -3.08 6.86 -4.16
N THR A 253 -3.04 8.09 -3.64
CA THR A 253 -3.20 8.35 -2.19
C THR A 253 -4.45 7.76 -1.55
N HIS A 254 -5.55 7.67 -2.32
CA HIS A 254 -6.81 7.08 -1.87
C HIS A 254 -6.66 5.62 -1.41
N TYR A 255 -5.81 4.83 -2.07
CA TYR A 255 -5.59 3.42 -1.71
C TYR A 255 -5.09 3.25 -0.26
N TYR A 256 -4.30 4.20 0.26
CA TYR A 256 -3.87 4.19 1.66
C TYR A 256 -4.90 4.89 2.57
N LEU A 257 -5.34 6.09 2.19
CA LEU A 257 -6.14 6.95 3.06
C LEU A 257 -7.57 6.45 3.29
N GLU A 258 -8.09 5.57 2.44
CA GLU A 258 -9.36 4.86 2.64
C GLU A 258 -9.24 3.64 3.57
N SER A 259 -8.03 3.11 3.76
CA SER A 259 -7.75 1.93 4.59
C SER A 259 -6.54 2.13 5.52
N PRO A 260 -6.49 3.22 6.31
CA PRO A 260 -5.33 3.53 7.16
C PRO A 260 -5.16 2.55 8.34
N ASP A 261 -6.14 1.68 8.56
CA ASP A 261 -6.11 0.60 9.54
C ASP A 261 -5.38 -0.65 9.03
N ARG A 262 -5.13 -0.74 7.72
CA ARG A 262 -4.20 -1.71 7.12
C ARG A 262 -2.77 -1.29 7.44
N GLY A 263 -2.03 -2.20 8.06
CA GLY A 263 -0.65 -1.93 8.47
C GLY A 263 0.33 -1.97 7.29
N LEU A 264 1.38 -1.16 7.36
CA LEU A 264 2.48 -1.14 6.39
C LEU A 264 3.42 -2.37 6.48
N LEU A 265 3.09 -3.36 7.31
CA LEU A 265 3.92 -4.53 7.58
C LEU A 265 3.56 -5.76 6.77
N THR A 266 2.51 -5.72 5.95
CA THR A 266 2.07 -6.91 5.19
C THR A 266 1.68 -6.49 3.79
N ASP A 267 2.40 -7.02 2.81
CA ASP A 267 2.07 -6.80 1.41
C ASP A 267 0.67 -7.40 1.12
N PRO A 268 -0.27 -6.62 0.59
CA PRO A 268 -1.56 -7.11 0.17
C PRO A 268 -1.43 -7.94 -1.10
N SER A 269 -2.31 -8.93 -1.25
CA SER A 269 -2.45 -9.74 -2.46
C SER A 269 -3.79 -9.49 -3.14
N GLY A 270 -3.86 -9.83 -4.44
CA GLY A 270 -5.06 -9.68 -5.25
C GLY A 270 -5.53 -8.23 -5.37
N PRO A 271 -6.83 -7.91 -5.19
CA PRO A 271 -7.37 -6.57 -5.44
C PRO A 271 -6.81 -5.48 -4.51
N GLY A 272 -6.05 -5.84 -3.47
CA GLY A 272 -5.44 -4.89 -2.54
C GLY A 272 -4.08 -4.33 -2.99
N VAL A 273 -3.51 -4.77 -4.11
CA VAL A 273 -2.16 -4.36 -4.56
C VAL A 273 -2.02 -2.84 -4.75
N GLY A 274 -3.09 -2.12 -5.07
CA GLY A 274 -3.11 -0.65 -5.14
C GLY A 274 -2.65 0.03 -3.84
N PHE A 275 -2.79 -0.64 -2.69
CA PHE A 275 -2.29 -0.15 -1.41
C PHE A 275 -0.76 0.00 -1.38
N ASN A 276 0.00 -0.79 -2.15
CA ASN A 276 1.45 -0.63 -2.25
C ASN A 276 1.82 0.73 -2.87
N TYR A 277 1.10 1.12 -3.93
CA TYR A 277 1.24 2.42 -4.57
C TYR A 277 0.77 3.55 -3.64
N GLY A 278 -0.40 3.39 -2.99
CA GLY A 278 -0.91 4.37 -2.03
C GLY A 278 -0.01 4.55 -0.81
N ALA A 279 0.72 3.50 -0.40
CA ALA A 279 1.73 3.58 0.66
C ALA A 279 2.92 4.47 0.28
N GLY A 280 3.06 4.85 -1.00
CA GLY A 280 3.94 5.94 -1.45
C GLY A 280 3.77 7.22 -0.64
N LEU A 281 2.57 7.48 -0.10
CA LEU A 281 2.32 8.61 0.79
C LEU A 281 3.18 8.58 2.07
N PHE A 282 3.49 7.40 2.62
CA PHE A 282 4.40 7.29 3.77
C PHE A 282 5.84 7.66 3.39
N PHE A 283 6.29 7.27 2.19
CA PHE A 283 7.62 7.62 1.69
C PHE A 283 7.71 9.09 1.29
N GLN A 284 6.63 9.68 0.78
CA GLN A 284 6.50 11.13 0.59
C GLN A 284 6.61 11.88 1.91
N PHE A 285 5.90 11.44 2.96
CA PHE A 285 6.07 11.97 4.30
C PHE A 285 7.53 11.88 4.76
N ALA A 286 8.16 10.72 4.57
CA ALA A 286 9.54 10.50 4.99
C ALA A 286 10.51 11.45 4.28
N GLY A 287 10.34 11.64 2.96
CA GLY A 287 11.14 12.55 2.14
C GLY A 287 10.93 14.02 2.52
N GLU A 288 9.68 14.48 2.68
CA GLU A 288 9.40 15.87 3.08
C GLU A 288 9.86 16.18 4.51
N HIS A 289 9.72 15.21 5.43
CA HIS A 289 10.01 15.47 6.84
C HIS A 289 11.48 15.28 7.21
N PHE A 290 12.14 14.24 6.71
CA PHE A 290 13.52 13.90 7.05
C PHE A 290 14.52 14.20 5.92
N GLY A 291 14.03 14.49 4.72
CA GLY A 291 14.84 14.70 3.51
C GLY A 291 15.11 13.41 2.74
N ASP A 292 15.41 13.57 1.45
CA ASP A 292 15.70 12.48 0.50
C ASP A 292 16.80 11.52 0.99
N ALA A 293 17.75 12.03 1.80
CA ALA A 293 18.83 11.25 2.38
C ALA A 293 18.36 10.06 3.25
N LEU A 294 17.14 10.11 3.82
CA LEU A 294 16.58 8.98 4.56
C LEU A 294 16.26 7.80 3.64
N LEU A 295 15.75 8.07 2.42
CA LEU A 295 15.41 7.04 1.45
C LEU A 295 16.69 6.41 0.87
N VAL A 296 17.73 7.22 0.65
CA VAL A 296 19.07 6.72 0.33
C VAL A 296 19.61 5.83 1.46
N ALA A 297 19.50 6.28 2.71
CA ALA A 297 19.94 5.51 3.88
C ALA A 297 19.20 4.18 4.02
N LEU A 298 17.89 4.14 3.72
CA LEU A 298 17.09 2.91 3.72
C LEU A 298 17.66 1.86 2.74
N LEU A 299 17.92 2.26 1.49
CA LEU A 299 18.48 1.35 0.48
C LEU A 299 19.94 0.97 0.83
N GLU A 300 20.73 1.88 1.38
CA GLU A 300 22.07 1.57 1.88
C GLU A 300 22.03 0.55 3.04
N GLU A 301 21.07 0.69 3.96
CA GLU A 301 20.90 -0.23 5.08
C GLU A 301 20.40 -1.61 4.63
N SER A 302 19.60 -1.67 3.57
CA SER A 302 19.13 -2.95 3.02
C SER A 302 20.25 -3.83 2.48
N VAL A 303 21.36 -3.22 2.06
CA VAL A 303 22.60 -3.91 1.67
C VAL A 303 23.34 -4.45 2.90
N ARG A 304 23.35 -3.69 4.00
CA ARG A 304 24.05 -4.07 5.24
C ARG A 304 23.31 -5.17 6.01
N GLN A 305 21.99 -5.18 5.89
CA GLN A 305 21.09 -6.11 6.60
C GLN A 305 20.12 -6.78 5.60
N PRO A 306 20.61 -7.68 4.73
CA PRO A 306 19.81 -8.29 3.66
C PRO A 306 18.65 -9.16 4.16
N GLU A 307 18.69 -9.63 5.40
CA GLU A 307 17.61 -10.44 6.00
C GLU A 307 16.53 -9.60 6.69
N ALA A 308 16.81 -8.32 6.97
CA ALA A 308 15.88 -7.48 7.69
C ALA A 308 14.79 -6.92 6.75
N ARG A 309 13.57 -6.81 7.26
CA ARG A 309 12.43 -6.21 6.56
C ARG A 309 12.56 -4.68 6.54
N TRP A 310 12.07 -4.03 5.50
CA TRP A 310 12.20 -2.58 5.31
C TRP A 310 11.78 -1.71 6.51
N PRO A 311 10.74 -2.03 7.33
CA PRO A 311 10.40 -1.18 8.47
C PRO A 311 11.47 -1.18 9.56
N LEU A 312 12.16 -2.31 9.75
CA LEU A 312 13.27 -2.45 10.70
C LEU A 312 14.54 -1.77 10.19
N LEU A 313 14.79 -1.84 8.87
CA LEU A 313 15.85 -1.09 8.22
C LEU A 313 15.66 0.42 8.40
N LEU A 314 14.43 0.89 8.19
CA LEU A 314 14.07 2.29 8.36
C LEU A 314 14.18 2.74 9.82
N ASP A 315 13.69 1.94 10.78
CA ASP A 315 13.85 2.22 12.21
C ASP A 315 15.33 2.34 12.60
N THR A 316 16.18 1.46 12.06
CA THR A 316 17.64 1.51 12.25
C THR A 316 18.22 2.84 11.77
N CYS A 317 17.87 3.27 10.55
CA CYS A 317 18.33 4.53 9.98
C CYS A 317 17.83 5.74 10.79
N LEU A 318 16.54 5.77 11.11
CA LEU A 318 15.91 6.86 11.86
C LEU A 318 16.57 7.08 13.23
N ARG A 319 16.88 5.99 13.94
CA ARG A 319 17.56 6.05 15.25
C ARG A 319 19.01 6.49 15.14
N ARG A 320 19.72 5.98 14.14
CA ARG A 320 21.15 6.23 13.98
C ARG A 320 21.42 7.66 13.50
N ASP A 321 20.65 8.12 12.51
CA ASP A 321 21.05 9.28 11.70
C ASP A 321 20.06 10.47 11.81
N PHE A 322 18.83 10.26 12.28
CA PHE A 322 17.75 11.27 12.22
C PHE A 322 17.11 11.62 13.58
N ALA A 323 17.71 11.17 14.70
CA ALA A 323 17.21 11.40 16.06
C ALA A 323 15.71 11.07 16.23
N SER A 324 15.26 10.00 15.56
CA SER A 324 13.85 9.59 15.51
C SER A 324 13.74 8.06 15.68
N SER A 325 12.55 7.52 15.46
CA SER A 325 12.26 6.10 15.36
C SER A 325 11.11 5.89 14.38
N PHE A 326 10.93 4.67 13.89
CA PHE A 326 9.78 4.33 13.05
C PHE A 326 8.46 4.66 13.76
N ASP A 327 8.39 4.42 15.07
CA ASP A 327 7.26 4.75 15.92
C ASP A 327 6.95 6.26 15.95
N ALA A 328 7.96 7.09 16.22
CA ALA A 328 7.79 8.54 16.21
C ALA A 328 7.44 9.08 14.81
N ALA A 329 8.06 8.52 13.77
CA ALA A 329 7.78 8.86 12.38
C ALA A 329 6.34 8.50 11.99
N PHE A 330 5.88 7.29 12.34
CA PHE A 330 4.54 6.80 11.98
C PHE A 330 3.42 7.54 12.74
N ALA A 331 3.65 7.91 14.01
CA ALA A 331 2.73 8.76 14.75
C ALA A 331 2.59 10.15 14.10
N ARG A 332 3.71 10.74 13.64
CA ARG A 332 3.70 12.02 12.92
C ARG A 332 3.02 11.92 11.55
N PHE A 333 3.33 10.87 10.79
CA PHE A 333 2.66 10.54 9.53
C PHE A 333 1.14 10.48 9.71
N SER A 334 0.68 9.77 10.74
CA SER A 334 -0.75 9.70 11.08
C SER A 334 -1.35 11.08 11.40
N ALA A 335 -0.59 11.97 12.05
CA ALA A 335 -1.01 13.35 12.29
C ALA A 335 -1.02 14.22 11.02
N TRP A 336 -0.10 14.01 10.08
CA TRP A 336 -0.09 14.70 8.78
C TRP A 336 -1.32 14.33 7.96
N ASN A 337 -1.73 13.05 7.99
CA ASN A 337 -2.89 12.55 7.26
C ASN A 337 -4.21 13.22 7.70
N LEU A 338 -4.28 13.82 8.90
CA LEU A 338 -5.46 14.59 9.34
C LEU A 338 -5.72 15.83 8.48
N GLY A 339 -4.69 16.34 7.81
CA GLY A 339 -4.73 17.56 7.00
C GLY A 339 -4.59 17.28 5.51
N THR A 340 -5.12 16.18 4.98
CA THR A 340 -5.16 15.92 3.53
C THR A 340 -6.52 16.31 2.93
N GLY A 341 -6.56 16.42 1.60
CA GLY A 341 -7.75 16.78 0.83
C GLY A 341 -8.30 18.13 1.26
N ALA A 342 -9.61 18.20 1.48
CA ALA A 342 -10.27 19.44 1.89
C ALA A 342 -9.70 20.04 3.19
N ARG A 343 -9.10 19.23 4.08
CA ARG A 343 -8.51 19.68 5.35
C ARG A 343 -7.05 20.15 5.22
N ALA A 344 -6.51 20.20 4.00
CA ALA A 344 -5.20 20.76 3.72
C ALA A 344 -5.05 22.14 4.36
N THR A 345 -4.11 22.24 5.30
CA THR A 345 -3.92 23.44 6.12
C THR A 345 -2.49 23.93 5.94
N PRO A 346 -2.27 25.17 5.47
CA PRO A 346 -0.93 25.70 5.29
C PRO A 346 -0.08 25.58 6.56
N GLY A 347 1.12 25.00 6.43
CA GLY A 347 2.03 24.77 7.56
C GLY A 347 1.70 23.54 8.41
N HIS A 348 0.66 22.77 8.07
CA HIS A 348 0.37 21.46 8.65
C HIS A 348 0.50 20.38 7.59
N GLY A 349 1.50 19.52 7.75
CA GLY A 349 1.64 18.33 6.92
C GLY A 349 2.36 18.57 5.60
N TYR A 350 1.87 17.90 4.56
CA TYR A 350 2.48 17.84 3.23
C TYR A 350 2.40 19.16 2.49
N ALA A 351 3.40 19.46 1.66
CA ALA A 351 3.38 20.62 0.77
C ALA A 351 2.19 20.60 -0.21
N ARG A 352 1.78 19.40 -0.64
CA ARG A 352 0.74 19.19 -1.65
C ARG A 352 -0.52 18.52 -1.10
N ALA A 353 -0.76 18.66 0.21
CA ALA A 353 -1.82 17.94 0.90
C ALA A 353 -3.23 18.10 0.30
N GLU A 354 -3.52 19.22 -0.38
CA GLU A 354 -4.81 19.50 -1.05
C GLU A 354 -5.10 18.53 -2.20
N GLY A 355 -4.05 18.06 -2.90
CA GLY A 355 -4.18 17.09 -4.00
C GLY A 355 -4.38 15.65 -3.52
N TYR A 356 -4.17 15.37 -2.24
CA TYR A 356 -4.30 14.02 -1.69
C TYR A 356 -5.74 13.71 -1.28
N ALA A 357 -6.11 12.43 -1.31
CA ALA A 357 -7.42 11.98 -0.84
C ALA A 357 -7.65 12.38 0.64
N PRO A 358 -8.90 12.60 1.08
CA PRO A 358 -9.18 12.82 2.50
C PRO A 358 -8.96 11.53 3.31
N LEU A 359 -8.47 11.66 4.54
CA LEU A 359 -8.38 10.52 5.48
C LEU A 359 -9.77 9.97 5.81
N ALA A 360 -9.98 8.67 5.58
CA ALA A 360 -11.20 8.00 6.00
C ALA A 360 -11.28 7.86 7.53
N THR A 361 -12.46 8.21 8.06
CA THR A 361 -12.77 8.14 9.49
C THR A 361 -14.06 7.36 9.72
N THR A 362 -14.20 6.75 10.89
CA THR A 362 -15.46 6.12 11.32
C THR A 362 -16.28 7.11 12.13
N ALA A 363 -17.38 7.60 11.57
CA ALA A 363 -18.31 8.48 12.28
C ALA A 363 -18.87 7.81 13.54
N THR A 364 -18.82 8.51 14.66
CA THR A 364 -19.11 7.97 16.00
C THR A 364 -19.89 9.01 16.82
N ALA A 365 -20.94 8.58 17.54
CA ALA A 365 -21.71 9.46 18.42
C ALA A 365 -21.09 9.54 19.82
N LEU A 366 -21.20 10.70 20.49
CA LEU A 366 -20.69 10.89 21.85
C LEU A 366 -21.77 10.63 22.92
N PRO A 367 -21.41 10.02 24.07
CA PRO A 367 -20.12 9.38 24.34
C PRO A 367 -19.99 8.03 23.61
N ALA A 368 -18.75 7.60 23.34
CA ALA A 368 -18.46 6.32 22.70
C ALA A 368 -17.51 5.48 23.53
N SER A 369 -17.79 4.17 23.61
CA SER A 369 -16.93 3.19 24.25
C SER A 369 -16.85 1.95 23.38
N ILE A 370 -15.63 1.59 22.96
CA ILE A 370 -15.32 0.43 22.15
C ILE A 370 -14.51 -0.52 23.03
N ALA A 371 -15.17 -1.59 23.49
CA ALA A 371 -14.60 -2.51 24.48
C ALA A 371 -13.33 -3.23 24.00
N SER A 372 -13.26 -3.56 22.70
CA SER A 372 -12.10 -4.20 22.10
C SER A 372 -11.86 -3.63 20.71
N LEU A 373 -10.89 -2.73 20.62
CA LEU A 373 -10.40 -2.12 19.40
C LEU A 373 -9.05 -2.74 19.03
N ARG A 374 -9.00 -3.41 17.87
CA ARG A 374 -7.75 -3.85 17.27
C ARG A 374 -7.08 -2.71 16.50
N VAL A 375 -5.80 -2.48 16.78
CA VAL A 375 -4.90 -1.60 16.01
C VAL A 375 -3.75 -2.45 15.47
N ALA A 376 -3.62 -2.55 14.15
CA ALA A 376 -2.52 -3.31 13.55
C ALA A 376 -1.21 -2.53 13.69
N ALA A 377 -0.06 -3.21 13.76
CA ALA A 377 1.22 -2.52 13.78
C ALA A 377 1.47 -1.79 12.44
N ALA A 378 2.12 -0.63 12.53
CA ALA A 378 2.24 0.37 11.46
C ALA A 378 0.89 0.74 10.82
N SER A 379 -0.15 0.94 11.63
CA SER A 379 -1.48 1.37 11.19
C SER A 379 -2.16 2.32 12.18
N SER A 380 -3.28 2.92 11.76
CA SER A 380 -4.09 3.82 12.59
C SER A 380 -5.58 3.50 12.50
N ARG A 381 -6.29 3.63 13.63
CA ARG A 381 -7.76 3.57 13.70
C ARG A 381 -8.30 4.97 13.96
N ASN A 382 -9.06 5.49 13.00
CA ASN A 382 -9.52 6.87 13.00
C ASN A 382 -11.04 6.96 13.20
N PHE A 383 -11.46 7.71 14.21
CA PHE A 383 -12.87 7.95 14.54
C PHE A 383 -13.15 9.44 14.46
N GLU A 384 -14.34 9.80 14.02
CA GLU A 384 -14.77 11.20 13.95
C GLU A 384 -16.04 11.40 14.76
N VAL A 385 -16.01 12.39 15.65
CA VAL A 385 -17.13 12.76 16.52
C VAL A 385 -17.49 14.24 16.33
N ALA A 386 -18.66 14.64 16.81
CA ALA A 386 -19.11 16.03 16.73
C ALA A 386 -18.21 16.97 17.57
N GLY A 387 -17.90 18.15 17.02
CA GLY A 387 -17.30 19.27 17.75
C GLY A 387 -18.33 20.09 18.52
N GLY A 388 -17.96 21.32 18.87
CA GLY A 388 -18.80 22.29 19.59
C GLY A 388 -18.84 22.16 21.12
N ALA A 389 -18.40 21.02 21.68
CA ALA A 389 -18.22 20.87 23.12
C ALA A 389 -17.06 21.72 23.65
N SER A 390 -17.03 22.03 24.97
CA SER A 390 -15.89 22.76 25.57
C SER A 390 -14.58 22.01 25.32
N PHE A 391 -14.56 20.72 25.64
CA PHE A 391 -13.50 19.79 25.29
C PHE A 391 -14.10 18.46 24.81
N VAL A 392 -13.33 17.76 23.99
CA VAL A 392 -13.49 16.33 23.73
C VAL A 392 -12.21 15.64 24.20
N SER A 393 -12.36 14.56 24.95
CA SER A 393 -11.29 13.72 25.46
C SER A 393 -11.41 12.31 24.91
N ALA A 394 -10.29 11.61 24.85
CA ALA A 394 -10.26 10.19 24.56
C ALA A 394 -9.26 9.46 25.48
N THR A 395 -9.58 8.21 25.80
CA THR A 395 -8.67 7.27 26.45
C THR A 395 -8.49 6.03 25.58
N PHE A 396 -7.27 5.50 25.53
CA PHE A 396 -7.02 4.16 25.04
C PHE A 396 -6.27 3.37 26.10
N GLU A 397 -6.89 2.29 26.55
CA GLU A 397 -6.37 1.37 27.56
C GLU A 397 -6.03 0.05 26.86
N PRO A 398 -4.73 -0.25 26.63
CA PRO A 398 -4.31 -1.54 26.07
C PRO A 398 -4.78 -2.71 26.96
N GLU A 399 -5.00 -3.88 26.36
CA GLU A 399 -5.32 -5.08 27.14
C GLU A 399 -4.22 -5.38 28.19
N PRO A 400 -4.57 -5.86 29.40
CA PRO A 400 -3.61 -6.15 30.45
C PRO A 400 -2.44 -7.02 29.97
N GLY A 401 -1.21 -6.63 30.33
CA GLY A 401 0.01 -7.30 29.88
C GLY A 401 0.52 -6.85 28.50
N THR A 402 -0.20 -5.96 27.82
CA THR A 402 0.29 -5.32 26.59
C THR A 402 1.26 -4.20 26.94
N ASP A 403 2.47 -4.28 26.40
CA ASP A 403 3.42 -3.15 26.45
C ASP A 403 2.84 -1.93 25.69
N PRO A 404 2.65 -0.76 26.32
CA PRO A 404 2.12 0.43 25.65
C PRO A 404 3.13 1.07 24.69
N ALA A 405 4.41 0.69 24.71
CA ALA A 405 5.44 1.30 23.86
C ALA A 405 5.09 1.12 22.37
N GLY A 406 5.07 2.22 21.62
CA GLY A 406 4.67 2.25 20.21
C GLY A 406 3.20 2.59 19.97
N LEU A 407 2.37 2.66 21.00
CA LEU A 407 1.01 3.19 20.88
C LEU A 407 0.99 4.71 21.08
N SER A 408 0.21 5.41 20.27
CA SER A 408 -0.06 6.83 20.40
C SER A 408 -1.54 7.13 20.22
N LEU A 409 -2.06 8.08 20.99
CA LEU A 409 -3.42 8.60 20.84
C LEU A 409 -3.34 10.05 20.35
N LEU A 410 -3.94 10.33 19.20
CA LEU A 410 -4.09 11.67 18.65
C LEU A 410 -5.55 12.11 18.81
N VAL A 411 -5.77 13.33 19.28
CA VAL A 411 -7.09 13.98 19.35
C VAL A 411 -6.97 15.33 18.67
N ALA A 412 -7.66 15.50 17.56
CA ALA A 412 -7.55 16.67 16.70
C ALA A 412 -8.89 17.38 16.56
N ALA A 413 -8.93 18.66 16.89
CA ALA A 413 -10.06 19.53 16.58
C ALA A 413 -9.91 20.01 15.14
N VAL A 414 -10.95 19.81 14.33
CA VAL A 414 -10.95 20.12 12.91
C VAL A 414 -12.23 20.84 12.50
N THR A 415 -12.14 21.58 11.40
CA THR A 415 -13.32 21.95 10.61
C THR A 415 -13.41 21.03 9.38
N ASP A 416 -14.40 21.26 8.53
CA ASP A 416 -14.53 20.54 7.26
C ASP A 416 -13.33 20.84 6.33
N THR A 417 -12.64 21.97 6.54
CA THR A 417 -11.58 22.46 5.65
C THR A 417 -10.25 22.76 6.33
N THR A 418 -10.09 22.51 7.63
CA THR A 418 -8.87 22.91 8.35
C THR A 418 -8.63 22.06 9.57
N VAL A 419 -7.37 21.68 9.82
CA VAL A 419 -6.92 21.16 11.11
C VAL A 419 -6.64 22.35 12.04
N LEU A 420 -7.45 22.51 13.08
CA LEU A 420 -7.30 23.64 14.02
C LEU A 420 -6.16 23.40 15.01
N ARG A 421 -6.06 22.16 15.51
CA ARG A 421 -5.10 21.76 16.54
C ARG A 421 -5.12 20.26 16.75
N VAL A 422 -3.94 19.70 16.98
CA VAL A 422 -3.75 18.29 17.34
C VAL A 422 -3.16 18.20 18.74
N ARG A 423 -3.59 17.21 19.51
CA ARG A 423 -2.99 16.83 20.78
C ARG A 423 -2.64 15.35 20.72
N GLN A 424 -1.41 15.04 21.09
CA GLN A 424 -0.94 13.68 21.23
C GLN A 424 -0.81 13.36 22.73
N SER A 425 -1.21 12.16 23.12
CA SER A 425 -1.00 11.69 24.49
C SER A 425 0.48 11.53 24.82
N ASP A 426 0.85 11.85 26.06
CA ASP A 426 2.14 11.41 26.61
C ASP A 426 2.15 9.88 26.77
N ARG A 427 3.32 9.25 26.65
CA ARG A 427 3.45 7.79 26.77
C ARG A 427 3.19 7.37 28.22
N SER A 428 2.12 6.62 28.42
CA SER A 428 1.65 6.10 29.70
C SER A 428 1.02 4.71 29.48
N GLU A 429 0.81 3.95 30.55
CA GLU A 429 0.09 2.67 30.50
C GLU A 429 -1.35 2.85 29.97
N VAL A 430 -1.97 3.98 30.30
CA VAL A 430 -3.24 4.43 29.73
C VAL A 430 -2.98 5.71 28.95
N LEU A 431 -3.27 5.68 27.65
CA LEU A 431 -3.15 6.85 26.79
C LEU A 431 -4.36 7.74 27.00
N TRP A 432 -4.14 9.03 27.24
CA TRP A 432 -5.20 10.02 27.35
C TRP A 432 -4.80 11.31 26.64
N ALA A 433 -5.75 11.91 25.94
CA ALA A 433 -5.59 13.23 25.35
C ALA A 433 -6.94 13.95 25.33
N GLN A 434 -6.90 15.27 25.37
CA GLN A 434 -8.07 16.11 25.19
C GLN A 434 -7.75 17.33 24.34
N VAL A 435 -8.76 17.84 23.64
CA VAL A 435 -8.64 19.05 22.82
C VAL A 435 -9.81 19.98 23.13
N PRO A 436 -9.61 21.30 23.21
CA PRO A 436 -10.73 22.23 23.16
C PRO A 436 -11.47 22.02 21.84
N ALA A 437 -12.80 21.96 21.86
CA ALA A 437 -13.60 21.62 20.67
C ALA A 437 -14.69 22.65 20.32
N HIS A 438 -14.73 23.79 21.03
CA HIS A 438 -15.83 24.76 20.96
C HIS A 438 -15.95 25.49 19.60
N ASP A 439 -14.85 25.61 18.87
CA ASP A 439 -14.74 26.25 17.55
C ASP A 439 -14.58 25.20 16.41
N ALA A 440 -14.63 23.90 16.74
CA ALA A 440 -14.45 22.81 15.80
C ALA A 440 -15.80 22.29 15.30
N THR A 441 -15.90 21.93 14.02
CA THR A 441 -17.10 21.21 13.52
C THR A 441 -17.03 19.73 13.91
N HIS A 442 -15.81 19.17 13.91
CA HIS A 442 -15.54 17.78 14.24
C HIS A 442 -14.31 17.62 15.14
N VAL A 443 -14.23 16.48 15.82
CA VAL A 443 -13.00 16.02 16.48
C VAL A 443 -12.64 14.65 15.91
N VAL A 444 -11.41 14.51 15.43
CA VAL A 444 -10.86 13.22 14.97
C VAL A 444 -10.01 12.62 16.08
N VAL A 445 -10.28 11.36 16.40
CA VAL A 445 -9.54 10.57 17.39
C VAL A 445 -8.84 9.42 16.67
N SER A 446 -7.52 9.38 16.73
CA SER A 446 -6.70 8.36 16.08
C SER A 446 -5.93 7.55 17.13
N VAL A 447 -6.13 6.23 17.14
CA VAL A 447 -5.26 5.31 17.87
C VAL A 447 -4.26 4.73 16.88
N VAL A 448 -2.97 4.94 17.14
CA VAL A 448 -1.86 4.61 16.23
C VAL A 448 -0.96 3.57 16.89
N ASP A 449 -0.59 2.51 16.17
CA ASP A 449 0.46 1.58 16.58
C ASP A 449 1.64 1.74 15.62
N GLY A 450 2.66 2.49 16.05
CA GLY A 450 3.86 2.82 15.30
C GLY A 450 4.94 1.75 15.36
N ARG A 451 4.65 0.49 15.73
CA ARG A 451 5.69 -0.54 15.76
C ARG A 451 6.10 -0.99 14.36
N PRO A 452 7.40 -1.19 14.09
CA PRO A 452 7.88 -1.71 12.82
C PRO A 452 7.69 -3.23 12.67
N GLN A 453 7.08 -3.90 13.66
CA GLN A 453 6.88 -5.35 13.67
C GLN A 453 5.71 -5.76 14.60
N GLY A 454 5.19 -6.96 14.40
CA GLY A 454 4.10 -7.54 15.18
C GLY A 454 2.75 -7.54 14.44
N LEU A 455 1.75 -8.23 15.00
CA LEU A 455 0.47 -8.44 14.34
C LEU A 455 -0.55 -7.31 14.60
N GLY A 456 -0.54 -6.75 15.81
CA GLY A 456 -1.45 -5.71 16.27
C GLY A 456 -1.72 -5.84 17.77
N ARG A 457 -2.36 -4.84 18.36
CA ARG A 457 -2.75 -4.80 19.78
C ARG A 457 -4.24 -4.54 19.92
N TYR A 458 -4.80 -5.01 21.02
CA TYR A 458 -6.17 -4.74 21.41
C TYR A 458 -6.18 -3.83 22.63
N GLY A 459 -7.26 -3.06 22.75
CA GLY A 459 -7.50 -2.22 23.91
C GLY A 459 -8.88 -1.60 23.87
N ARG A 460 -9.27 -0.97 24.97
CA ARG A 460 -10.53 -0.26 25.10
C ARG A 460 -10.33 1.20 24.73
N LEU A 461 -11.10 1.69 23.75
CA LEU A 461 -11.16 3.11 23.40
C LEU A 461 -12.41 3.73 24.02
N CYS A 462 -12.26 4.87 24.69
CA CYS A 462 -13.39 5.71 25.08
C CYS A 462 -13.22 7.14 24.56
N ILE A 463 -14.31 7.77 24.14
CA ILE A 463 -14.36 9.15 23.66
C ILE A 463 -15.55 9.85 24.31
N ALA A 464 -15.31 11.02 24.94
CA ALA A 464 -16.34 11.76 25.65
C ALA A 464 -16.19 13.28 25.47
N ALA A 465 -17.31 14.00 25.45
CA ALA A 465 -17.30 15.46 25.63
C ALA A 465 -17.25 15.82 27.12
N SER A 466 -16.81 17.05 27.43
CA SER A 466 -16.84 17.59 28.80
C SER A 466 -18.20 17.37 29.48
N GLY A 467 -18.20 16.76 30.68
CA GLY A 467 -19.42 16.46 31.42
C GLY A 467 -20.04 15.09 31.09
N GLN A 468 -19.44 14.33 30.17
CA GLN A 468 -19.79 12.94 29.86
C GLN A 468 -18.76 11.94 30.40
N ASP A 469 -17.80 12.39 31.21
CA ASP A 469 -16.63 11.62 31.64
C ASP A 469 -16.98 10.34 32.40
N ALA A 470 -18.14 10.31 33.06
CA ALA A 470 -18.66 9.11 33.74
C ALA A 470 -18.86 7.92 32.79
N ALA A 471 -19.12 8.16 31.50
CA ALA A 471 -19.23 7.11 30.49
C ALA A 471 -17.88 6.44 30.15
N CYS A 472 -16.76 7.10 30.49
CA CYS A 472 -15.40 6.58 30.32
C CYS A 472 -14.79 6.04 31.61
N ALA A 473 -15.54 5.97 32.71
CA ALA A 473 -15.08 5.29 33.91
C ALA A 473 -14.78 3.80 33.62
N PRO A 474 -13.76 3.19 34.27
CA PRO A 474 -13.61 1.75 34.27
C PRO A 474 -14.91 1.11 34.77
N VAL A 475 -15.43 0.14 34.03
CA VAL A 475 -16.52 -0.69 34.56
C VAL A 475 -15.86 -1.64 35.55
N GLU A 476 -16.06 -1.40 36.84
CA GLU A 476 -15.64 -2.37 37.86
C GLU A 476 -16.33 -3.72 37.54
N PRO A 477 -15.60 -4.84 37.56
CA PRO A 477 -16.26 -6.14 37.49
C PRO A 477 -17.28 -6.23 38.63
N PRO A 478 -18.46 -6.85 38.41
CA PRO A 478 -19.42 -7.01 39.49
C PRO A 478 -18.70 -7.67 40.69
N PRO A 479 -18.91 -7.18 41.92
CA PRO A 479 -18.30 -7.80 43.09
C PRO A 479 -18.68 -9.28 43.08
N ALA A 480 -17.68 -10.16 43.27
CA ALA A 480 -17.93 -11.58 43.41
C ALA A 480 -19.02 -11.76 44.46
N ASP A 481 -20.13 -12.41 44.09
CA ASP A 481 -21.25 -12.65 44.98
C ASP A 481 -20.72 -13.20 46.30
N ALA A 482 -20.80 -12.38 47.35
CA ALA A 482 -20.56 -12.81 48.71
C ALA A 482 -21.62 -13.87 48.99
N GLY A 483 -21.15 -15.11 49.18
CA GLY A 483 -22.00 -16.28 49.37
C GLY A 483 -23.11 -16.00 50.39
N THR A 484 -24.34 -16.25 49.98
CA THR A 484 -25.44 -16.39 50.92
C THR A 484 -25.29 -17.71 51.64
N ASP A 485 -24.74 -17.65 52.85
CA ASP A 485 -24.95 -18.63 53.89
C ASP A 485 -26.46 -18.73 54.19
N ALA A 486 -27.04 -19.90 53.92
CA ALA A 486 -28.28 -20.34 54.54
C ALA A 486 -28.04 -21.72 55.15
N GLY A 487 -27.63 -21.72 56.43
CA GLY A 487 -27.57 -22.91 57.24
C GLY A 487 -28.94 -23.30 57.80
N THR A 488 -29.27 -24.59 57.73
CA THR A 488 -30.16 -25.28 58.68
C THR A 488 -29.65 -26.71 58.90
N THR A 489 -29.69 -27.13 60.17
CA THR A 489 -29.00 -28.22 60.89
C THR A 489 -29.73 -29.61 60.84
N PRO A 490 -29.47 -30.62 61.72
CA PRO A 490 -28.53 -31.76 61.55
C PRO A 490 -29.17 -33.18 61.77
N ASP A 491 -28.30 -34.20 61.88
CA ASP A 491 -28.45 -35.60 62.41
C ASP A 491 -28.86 -36.76 61.48
N ALA A 492 -27.92 -37.73 61.27
CA ALA A 492 -27.89 -39.03 61.98
C ALA A 492 -26.93 -40.08 61.35
N GLY A 493 -25.91 -40.52 62.12
CA GLY A 493 -25.49 -41.93 62.27
C GLY A 493 -24.52 -42.63 61.28
N PRO A 494 -23.76 -43.67 61.72
CA PRO A 494 -22.33 -43.84 61.38
C PRO A 494 -21.91 -45.22 60.81
N SER A 495 -20.66 -45.33 60.30
CA SER A 495 -19.77 -46.52 60.17
C SER A 495 -18.58 -46.14 59.25
N ASP A 496 -17.33 -46.60 59.33
CA ASP A 496 -16.58 -47.48 60.22
C ASP A 496 -15.07 -47.25 59.95
N ALA A 497 -14.22 -47.74 60.84
CA ALA A 497 -12.78 -47.52 60.93
C ALA A 497 -11.91 -48.19 59.83
N GLY A 498 -10.68 -47.70 59.67
CA GLY A 498 -9.61 -48.37 58.93
C GLY A 498 -8.27 -47.63 58.98
N THR A 499 -7.44 -47.99 59.97
CA THR A 499 -6.08 -47.52 60.27
C THR A 499 -4.98 -48.27 59.51
N GLY A 500 -3.80 -47.65 59.35
CA GLY A 500 -2.52 -48.28 58.96
C GLY A 500 -1.75 -47.39 57.98
N ASP A 501 -0.92 -46.42 58.37
CA ASP A 501 0.30 -46.39 59.21
C ASP A 501 1.61 -46.68 58.43
N MET A 502 2.59 -45.80 58.69
CA MET A 502 4.05 -45.85 58.43
C MET A 502 4.63 -45.42 57.06
N ASP A 503 5.84 -44.85 56.96
CA ASP A 503 6.61 -43.81 57.68
C ASP A 503 7.87 -43.51 56.81
N ALA A 504 8.34 -42.26 56.90
CA ALA A 504 9.66 -41.63 56.67
C ALA A 504 10.71 -42.12 55.63
N GLY A 505 11.33 -41.12 54.95
CA GLY A 505 12.77 -41.16 54.61
C GLY A 505 13.25 -40.21 53.50
N LEU A 506 13.64 -38.97 53.84
CA LEU A 506 14.54 -38.05 53.10
C LEU A 506 16.04 -38.48 53.27
N PRO A 507 17.10 -37.84 52.68
CA PRO A 507 17.21 -36.56 51.95
C PRO A 507 18.15 -36.51 50.69
N ASP A 508 18.23 -35.29 50.13
CA ASP A 508 19.05 -34.64 49.08
C ASP A 508 20.48 -35.13 48.72
N GLU A 509 20.83 -34.98 47.43
CA GLU A 509 22.14 -34.42 46.97
C GLU A 509 22.09 -33.95 45.49
N GLU A 510 22.81 -32.86 45.18
CA GLU A 510 22.81 -32.07 43.93
C GLU A 510 24.12 -32.31 43.09
N PRO A 511 24.50 -31.57 42.02
CA PRO A 511 24.53 -32.00 40.60
C PRO A 511 25.93 -32.07 39.93
N GLN A 512 26.07 -32.70 38.73
CA GLN A 512 27.06 -32.40 37.63
C GLN A 512 27.01 -33.43 36.44
N PRO A 513 27.69 -33.26 35.27
CA PRO A 513 27.41 -32.43 34.07
C PRO A 513 27.30 -33.30 32.76
N PRO A 514 27.32 -32.79 31.50
CA PRO A 514 26.62 -33.40 30.36
C PRO A 514 27.41 -34.45 29.56
N GLY A 515 26.69 -35.42 28.97
CA GLY A 515 27.20 -36.38 27.98
C GLY A 515 26.74 -36.07 26.54
N PRO A 516 27.47 -36.52 25.50
CA PRO A 516 27.25 -36.19 24.08
C PRO A 516 26.19 -37.06 23.39
N PRO A 517 25.76 -36.73 22.15
CA PRO A 517 24.43 -37.05 21.64
C PRO A 517 24.35 -38.43 20.98
N VAL A 518 23.17 -39.04 21.05
CA VAL A 518 22.81 -40.25 20.30
C VAL A 518 21.61 -39.93 19.41
N GLU A 519 21.78 -40.24 18.12
CA GLU A 519 20.79 -40.20 17.05
C GLU A 519 19.73 -41.32 17.18
N ASP A 520 18.64 -41.11 16.44
CA ASP A 520 17.60 -42.05 15.98
C ASP A 520 16.26 -42.19 16.74
N GLY A 521 15.20 -41.96 15.96
CA GLY A 521 13.78 -42.23 16.22
C GLY A 521 12.94 -40.95 16.26
N GLY A 522 12.21 -40.51 15.23
CA GLY A 522 11.49 -41.26 14.21
C GLY A 522 9.98 -41.23 14.51
N CYS A 523 9.23 -40.56 13.64
CA CYS A 523 7.76 -40.59 13.44
C CYS A 523 6.86 -39.85 14.45
N GLN A 524 6.17 -38.80 13.97
CA GLN A 524 4.74 -38.87 13.64
C GLN A 524 4.29 -37.61 12.87
N ALA A 525 4.16 -37.77 11.55
CA ALA A 525 3.36 -36.88 10.70
C ALA A 525 2.02 -37.57 10.43
N ALA A 526 0.93 -36.87 10.77
CA ALA A 526 -0.44 -37.11 10.33
C ALA A 526 -1.01 -35.71 10.05
N GLY A 527 -1.68 -35.38 8.95
CA GLY A 527 -2.26 -36.16 7.87
C GLY A 527 -3.63 -35.54 7.52
N GLY A 528 -3.76 -35.00 6.29
CA GLY A 528 -5.04 -34.61 5.65
C GLY A 528 -5.32 -33.10 5.59
N THR A 529 -5.74 -32.48 4.48
CA THR A 529 -6.23 -32.97 3.18
C THR A 529 -5.97 -31.95 2.07
N LEU A 530 -5.50 -32.43 0.92
CA LEU A 530 -5.43 -31.72 -0.37
C LEU A 530 -6.78 -31.84 -1.09
N SER A 531 -7.42 -30.72 -1.41
CA SER A 531 -8.50 -30.55 -2.40
C SER A 531 -8.76 -29.04 -2.53
N GLY A 532 -8.81 -28.39 -3.68
CA GLY A 532 -8.54 -28.77 -5.06
C GLY A 532 -8.52 -27.48 -5.89
N ALA A 533 -7.60 -27.38 -6.84
CA ALA A 533 -7.59 -26.32 -7.84
C ALA A 533 -7.12 -26.92 -9.16
N LEU A 534 -8.01 -27.68 -9.78
CA LEU A 534 -7.86 -28.14 -11.16
C LEU A 534 -9.26 -28.35 -11.76
N ILE A 535 -9.85 -27.27 -12.28
CA ILE A 535 -10.86 -27.38 -13.33
C ILE A 535 -10.43 -26.44 -14.46
N ALA A 536 -9.90 -27.07 -15.50
CA ALA A 536 -9.55 -26.47 -16.76
C ALA A 536 -10.81 -26.15 -17.58
N LEU A 537 -10.71 -25.05 -18.33
CA LEU A 537 -11.33 -24.84 -19.63
C LEU A 537 -11.55 -26.15 -20.40
N LEU A 538 -12.79 -26.46 -20.77
CA LEU A 538 -13.13 -27.20 -21.99
C LEU A 538 -14.65 -27.09 -22.23
N LEU A 539 -15.07 -26.07 -22.98
CA LEU A 539 -16.35 -26.07 -23.69
C LEU A 539 -16.11 -25.71 -25.16
N GLY A 540 -16.56 -26.60 -26.02
CA GLY A 540 -16.61 -26.41 -27.46
C GLY A 540 -15.59 -27.25 -28.18
N GLN A 541 -15.88 -28.54 -28.40
CA GLN A 541 -15.92 -29.16 -29.73
C GLN A 541 -16.42 -30.60 -29.60
N GLY A 542 -17.50 -30.92 -30.31
CA GLY A 542 -17.95 -32.29 -30.45
C GLY A 542 -19.38 -32.36 -30.95
N LEU A 543 -19.54 -32.45 -32.27
CA LEU A 543 -20.42 -33.45 -32.91
C LEU A 543 -20.30 -33.34 -34.44
N ARG A 544 -19.54 -34.27 -35.03
CA ARG A 544 -19.98 -35.22 -36.08
C ARG A 544 -18.82 -35.56 -37.01
N THR A 545 -18.34 -36.79 -36.94
CA THR A 545 -18.10 -37.60 -38.15
C THR A 545 -18.22 -39.09 -37.80
N ARG A 546 -19.01 -39.79 -38.62
CA ARG A 546 -19.26 -41.22 -38.54
C ARG A 546 -18.15 -41.98 -39.28
N ARG A 547 -17.73 -43.08 -38.66
CA ARG A 547 -17.23 -44.36 -39.21
C ARG A 547 -16.72 -44.41 -40.67
N LEU A 548 -15.44 -44.75 -40.76
CA LEU A 548 -14.73 -45.61 -41.75
C LEU A 548 -15.63 -46.66 -42.45
N PRO A 549 -15.29 -47.13 -43.68
CA PRO A 549 -14.01 -47.81 -43.89
C PRO A 549 -13.31 -47.70 -45.26
N SER A 550 -11.99 -47.95 -45.19
CA SER A 550 -11.13 -48.67 -46.16
C SER A 550 -11.22 -48.31 -47.66
N ALA A 551 -10.10 -47.85 -48.24
CA ALA A 551 -9.22 -48.70 -49.06
C ALA A 551 -8.25 -47.89 -49.95
N LEU A 552 -7.02 -48.39 -49.99
CA LEU A 552 -6.14 -48.51 -51.17
C LEU A 552 -5.54 -47.26 -51.88
N ARG A 553 -4.20 -47.26 -51.81
CA ARG A 553 -3.21 -47.10 -52.90
C ARG A 553 -2.80 -45.69 -53.36
N ARG A 554 -1.46 -45.50 -53.29
CA ARG A 554 -0.50 -45.02 -54.33
C ARG A 554 -0.87 -43.70 -55.03
N ASN A 555 -0.02 -42.69 -55.09
CA ASN A 555 1.44 -42.60 -55.16
C ASN A 555 1.92 -41.39 -54.36
#